data_AF-A0A2D4Q3X6-F1
#
_entry.id   AF-A0A2D4Q3X6-F1
#
_cell.length_a   1.000
_cell.length_b   1.000
_cell.length_c   1.000
_cell.angle_alpha   90.00
_cell.angle_beta   90.00
_cell.angle_gamma   90.00
#
_symmetry.space_group_name_H-M   'P 1'
#
loop_
_entity.id
_entity.type
_entity.pdbx_description
1 polymer ?
#
loop_
_entity_poly.entity_id
_entity_poly.type
_entity_poly.pdbx_seq_one_letter_code
_entity_poly.pdbx_strand_id
1 'polypeptide(L)'
;VVMDADGNERYVMSGTWDEKMECSKVIEASQGNSISEGKLPKTVYQTLSPKVLWKKYPLPENAENMYFFSKLALTFNEPEDDVAPTDSRLRPDQRLMENGKWDEANMEKQRLEEKQRAVRRHREVEAADALAEGKDYKGYIPLWFERKVDPLTGELMCMYKGGYWESKEKQDWSQCPSIF
;
A
#
# COMPACT_ATOMS: atom_id res chain seq x y z
N VAL A 1 17.55 -9.53 -14.04
CA VAL A 1 17.68 -9.65 -15.52
C VAL A 1 16.29 -9.83 -16.08
N VAL A 2 15.99 -9.19 -17.21
CA VAL A 2 14.71 -9.33 -17.91
C VAL A 2 14.92 -10.26 -19.10
N MET A 3 14.13 -11.33 -19.13
CA MET A 3 14.18 -12.37 -20.17
C MET A 3 12.94 -12.26 -21.06
N ASP A 4 13.06 -12.71 -22.31
CA ASP A 4 11.89 -12.93 -23.16
C ASP A 4 11.23 -14.30 -22.88
N ALA A 5 10.17 -14.61 -23.63
CA ALA A 5 9.42 -15.87 -23.49
C ALA A 5 10.26 -17.12 -23.81
N ASP A 6 11.31 -16.96 -24.60
CA ASP A 6 12.23 -18.04 -24.97
C ASP A 6 13.37 -18.21 -23.96
N GLY A 7 13.40 -17.37 -22.90
CA GLY A 7 14.43 -17.38 -21.87
C GLY A 7 15.71 -16.63 -22.24
N ASN A 8 15.73 -15.90 -23.36
CA ASN A 8 16.90 -15.10 -23.75
C ASN A 8 16.97 -13.82 -22.91
N GLU A 9 18.16 -13.53 -22.39
CA GLU A 9 18.43 -12.36 -21.56
C GLU A 9 18.47 -11.11 -22.45
N ARG A 10 17.51 -10.18 -22.26
CA ARG A 10 17.37 -8.98 -23.10
C ARG A 10 17.89 -7.72 -22.42
N TYR A 11 17.69 -7.61 -21.10
CA TYR A 11 18.11 -6.44 -20.33
C TYR A 11 18.64 -6.82 -18.96
N VAL A 12 19.66 -6.10 -18.50
CA VAL A 12 20.08 -6.11 -17.10
C VAL A 12 19.55 -4.85 -16.45
N MET A 13 18.88 -5.00 -15.31
CA MET A 13 18.47 -3.88 -14.46
C MET A 13 19.48 -3.73 -13.33
N SER A 14 19.88 -2.50 -13.05
CA SER A 14 20.83 -2.15 -12.00
C SER A 14 20.41 -0.87 -11.30
N GLY A 15 20.84 -0.71 -10.06
CA GLY A 15 20.54 0.49 -9.27
C GLY A 15 20.22 0.14 -7.83
N THR A 16 19.74 1.15 -7.12
CA THR A 16 19.22 1.02 -5.76
C THR A 16 17.81 1.61 -5.71
N TRP A 17 16.93 0.94 -4.98
CA TRP A 17 15.52 1.32 -4.86
C TRP A 17 15.34 2.71 -4.21
N ASP A 18 16.36 3.23 -3.53
CA ASP A 18 16.36 4.50 -2.81
C ASP A 18 17.07 5.64 -3.55
N GLU A 19 17.60 5.40 -4.75
CA GLU A 19 18.30 6.44 -5.53
C GLU A 19 17.89 6.45 -7.00
N LYS A 20 18.19 5.37 -7.73
CA LYS A 20 17.96 5.28 -9.17
C LYS A 20 17.90 3.83 -9.65
N MET A 21 17.13 3.61 -10.72
CA MET A 21 17.08 2.35 -11.46
C MET A 21 17.40 2.61 -12.92
N GLU A 22 18.29 1.80 -13.46
CA GLU A 22 18.80 1.86 -14.82
C GLU A 22 18.61 0.51 -15.50
N CYS A 23 18.54 0.51 -16.83
CA CYS A 23 18.60 -0.70 -17.63
C CYS A 23 19.67 -0.62 -18.72
N SER A 24 20.33 -1.74 -18.96
CA SER A 24 21.30 -1.89 -20.03
C SER A 24 20.85 -3.03 -20.93
N LYS A 25 20.77 -2.78 -22.24
CA LYS A 25 20.42 -3.81 -23.22
C LYS A 25 21.58 -4.80 -23.35
N VAL A 26 21.27 -6.09 -23.25
CA VAL A 26 22.25 -7.17 -23.43
C VAL A 26 22.56 -7.32 -24.92
N ILE A 27 23.85 -7.32 -25.24
CA ILE A 27 24.37 -7.63 -26.57
C ILE A 27 24.75 -9.11 -26.62
N GLU A 28 25.47 -9.56 -25.59
CA GLU A 28 25.96 -10.92 -25.46
C GLU A 28 26.04 -11.31 -23.97
N ALA A 29 25.75 -12.56 -23.67
CA ALA A 29 25.89 -13.14 -22.33
C ALA A 29 26.90 -14.28 -22.42
N SER A 30 27.99 -14.19 -21.66
CA SER A 30 29.01 -15.24 -21.59
C SER A 30 29.12 -15.78 -20.17
N GLN A 31 29.37 -17.08 -20.03
CA GLN A 31 29.70 -17.66 -18.74
C GLN A 31 31.16 -17.31 -18.43
N GLY A 32 31.41 -16.60 -17.32
CA GLY A 32 32.77 -16.30 -16.90
C GLY A 32 33.54 -17.57 -16.52
N ASN A 33 34.76 -17.74 -17.06
CA ASN A 33 35.68 -18.84 -16.75
C ASN A 33 36.34 -18.74 -15.35
N SER A 34 35.62 -18.23 -14.34
CA SER A 34 36.17 -18.07 -12.99
C SER A 34 36.12 -19.38 -12.20
N ILE A 35 37.12 -20.24 -12.41
CA ILE A 35 37.43 -21.37 -11.51
C ILE A 35 38.21 -20.79 -10.31
N SER A 36 37.51 -20.17 -9.37
CA SER A 36 38.04 -19.90 -8.03
C SER A 36 37.20 -20.67 -7.04
N GLU A 37 37.87 -21.54 -6.26
CA GLU A 37 37.28 -22.49 -5.33
C GLU A 37 36.00 -21.98 -4.63
N GLY A 38 34.86 -22.61 -4.95
CA GLY A 38 33.62 -22.48 -4.20
C GLY A 38 32.62 -21.39 -4.62
N LYS A 39 32.87 -20.58 -5.67
CA LYS A 39 31.88 -19.62 -6.19
C LYS A 39 31.32 -20.07 -7.54
N LEU A 40 29.98 -20.13 -7.63
CA LEU A 40 29.25 -20.37 -8.89
C LEU A 40 29.74 -19.43 -10.00
N PRO A 41 29.82 -19.90 -11.26
CA PRO A 41 30.24 -19.08 -12.38
C PRO A 41 29.31 -17.86 -12.50
N LYS A 42 29.90 -16.66 -12.50
CA LYS A 42 29.15 -15.41 -12.70
C LYS A 42 28.95 -15.22 -14.21
N THR A 43 27.70 -15.07 -14.64
CA THR A 43 27.38 -14.63 -16.00
C THR A 43 27.90 -13.20 -16.19
N VAL A 44 28.71 -13.01 -17.23
CA VAL A 44 29.23 -11.71 -17.63
C VAL A 44 28.40 -11.21 -18.80
N TYR A 45 27.74 -10.07 -18.60
CA TYR A 45 26.90 -9.45 -19.61
C TYR A 45 27.68 -8.36 -20.34
N GLN A 46 27.83 -8.50 -21.66
CA GLN A 46 28.21 -7.39 -22.51
C GLN A 46 26.95 -6.59 -22.81
N THR A 47 26.93 -5.32 -22.40
CA THR A 47 25.74 -4.48 -22.49
C THR A 47 26.03 -3.15 -23.18
N LEU A 48 24.99 -2.54 -23.74
CA LEU A 48 25.04 -1.13 -24.16
C LEU A 48 25.08 -0.21 -22.94
N SER A 49 25.37 1.07 -23.17
CA SER A 49 25.34 2.10 -22.13
C SER A 49 24.01 2.07 -21.36
N PRO A 50 24.05 2.15 -20.02
CA PRO A 50 22.84 2.17 -19.21
C PRO A 50 21.94 3.36 -19.55
N LYS A 51 20.63 3.12 -19.54
CA LYS A 51 19.58 4.13 -19.63
C LYS A 51 18.84 4.22 -18.31
N VAL A 52 18.71 5.43 -17.77
CA VAL A 52 17.93 5.67 -16.55
C VAL A 52 16.45 5.43 -16.82
N LEU A 53 15.81 4.59 -16.02
CA LEU A 53 14.37 4.29 -16.08
C LEU A 53 13.60 5.06 -15.00
N TRP A 54 14.19 5.14 -13.81
CA TRP A 54 13.59 5.81 -12.67
C TRP A 54 14.68 6.45 -11.82
N LYS A 55 14.36 7.58 -11.22
CA LYS A 55 15.20 8.29 -10.25
C LYS A 55 14.32 8.82 -9.12
N LYS A 56 14.79 8.69 -7.89
CA LYS A 56 14.14 9.24 -6.72
C LYS A 56 14.02 10.76 -6.85
N TYR A 57 12.83 11.28 -6.53
CA TYR A 57 12.64 12.72 -6.36
C TYR A 57 13.36 13.20 -5.10
N PRO A 58 14.07 14.35 -5.15
CA PRO A 58 14.68 14.92 -3.96
C PRO A 58 13.59 15.24 -2.92
N LEU A 59 13.96 15.11 -1.64
CA LEU A 59 13.11 15.54 -0.55
C LEU A 59 12.91 17.07 -0.61
N PRO A 60 11.77 17.59 -0.12
CA PRO A 60 11.58 19.03 0.03
C PRO A 60 12.62 19.62 0.98
N GLU A 61 12.80 20.95 0.92
CA GLU A 61 13.61 21.65 1.92
C GLU A 61 13.01 21.48 3.32
N ASN A 62 13.86 21.37 4.34
CA ASN A 62 13.49 21.16 5.74
C ASN A 62 12.69 19.87 6.02
N ALA A 63 12.85 18.82 5.19
CA ALA A 63 12.15 17.55 5.36
C ALA A 63 12.37 16.90 6.73
N GLU A 64 13.50 17.16 7.38
CA GLU A 64 13.81 16.74 8.75
C GLU A 64 12.79 17.23 9.80
N ASN A 65 12.13 18.35 9.53
CA ASN A 65 11.06 18.89 10.38
C ASN A 65 9.67 18.33 10.05
N MET A 66 9.58 17.51 8.98
CA MET A 66 8.33 16.97 8.42
C MET A 66 8.44 15.47 8.18
N TYR A 67 9.03 14.74 9.14
CA TYR A 67 9.15 13.27 9.12
C TYR A 67 9.86 12.71 7.88
N PHE A 68 10.71 13.50 7.23
CA PHE A 68 11.36 13.18 5.95
C PHE A 68 10.38 12.79 4.84
N PHE A 69 9.15 13.33 4.87
CA PHE A 69 8.15 13.06 3.85
C PHE A 69 8.58 13.56 2.47
N SER A 70 8.24 12.78 1.45
CA SER A 70 8.34 13.22 0.07
C SER A 70 7.30 14.30 -0.22
N LYS A 71 7.49 15.08 -1.29
CA LYS A 71 6.50 16.07 -1.73
C LYS A 71 5.12 15.45 -1.95
N LEU A 72 5.06 14.22 -2.47
CA LEU A 72 3.80 13.50 -2.67
C LEU A 72 3.18 13.05 -1.34
N ALA A 73 3.98 12.60 -0.38
CA ALA A 73 3.45 12.19 0.92
C ALA A 73 2.81 13.37 1.68
N LEU A 74 3.38 14.58 1.53
CA LEU A 74 2.79 15.79 2.10
C LEU A 74 1.38 16.09 1.57
N THR A 75 1.06 15.71 0.32
CA THR A 75 -0.27 15.97 -0.26
C THR A 75 -1.32 14.95 0.15
N PHE A 76 -0.95 13.82 0.78
CA PHE A 76 -1.91 12.74 1.06
C PHE A 76 -2.96 13.11 2.11
N ASN A 77 -2.63 13.99 3.06
CA ASN A 77 -3.56 14.40 4.12
C ASN A 77 -4.00 15.87 4.02
N GLU A 78 -3.77 16.52 2.87
CA GLU A 78 -4.35 17.84 2.60
C GLU A 78 -5.89 17.75 2.62
N PRO A 79 -6.60 18.69 3.26
CA PRO A 79 -8.06 18.70 3.30
C PRO A 79 -8.67 18.65 1.89
N GLU A 80 -9.67 17.81 1.72
CA GLU A 80 -10.44 17.66 0.49
C GLU A 80 -11.91 17.63 0.90
N ASP A 81 -12.71 18.48 0.26
CA ASP A 81 -14.16 18.46 0.45
C ASP A 81 -14.76 17.20 -0.18
N ASP A 82 -16.04 16.94 0.11
CA ASP A 82 -16.81 15.91 -0.61
C ASP A 82 -16.28 14.47 -0.47
N VAL A 83 -15.44 14.18 0.53
CA VAL A 83 -14.94 12.83 0.83
C VAL A 83 -15.89 12.08 1.78
N ALA A 84 -15.79 10.75 1.79
CA ALA A 84 -16.56 9.91 2.70
C ALA A 84 -16.25 10.28 4.17
N PRO A 85 -17.21 10.17 5.11
CA PRO A 85 -16.99 10.43 6.53
C PRO A 85 -15.98 9.45 7.18
N THR A 86 -15.59 8.40 6.45
CA THR A 86 -14.57 7.41 6.84
C THR A 86 -13.18 7.70 6.25
N ASP A 87 -13.02 8.77 5.47
CA ASP A 87 -11.73 9.14 4.85
C ASP A 87 -10.71 9.54 5.92
N SER A 88 -9.46 9.12 5.75
CA SER A 88 -8.39 9.38 6.72
C SER A 88 -8.10 10.87 6.92
N ARG A 89 -8.44 11.75 5.96
CA ARG A 89 -8.29 13.21 6.13
C ARG A 89 -9.15 13.79 7.24
N LEU A 90 -10.25 13.11 7.55
CA LEU A 90 -11.20 13.45 8.60
C LEU A 90 -10.85 12.78 9.94
N ARG A 91 -9.78 11.97 9.98
CA ARG A 91 -9.34 11.28 11.19
C ARG A 91 -8.78 12.30 12.21
N PRO A 92 -9.45 12.51 13.35
CA PRO A 92 -9.21 13.68 14.19
C PRO A 92 -7.90 13.64 14.99
N ASP A 93 -7.48 12.47 15.49
CA ASP A 93 -6.18 12.30 16.17
C ASP A 93 -5.00 12.63 15.23
N GLN A 94 -5.06 12.16 14.00
CA GLN A 94 -4.04 12.45 12.98
C GLN A 94 -3.99 13.94 12.61
N ARG A 95 -5.16 14.59 12.47
CA ARG A 95 -5.21 16.04 12.19
C ARG A 95 -4.65 16.88 13.34
N LEU A 96 -4.97 16.52 14.58
CA LEU A 96 -4.44 17.19 15.77
C LEU A 96 -2.92 17.03 15.86
N MET A 97 -2.39 15.85 15.54
CA MET A 97 -0.96 15.58 15.47
C MET A 97 -0.25 16.44 14.42
N GLU A 98 -0.82 16.55 13.22
CA GLU A 98 -0.28 17.42 12.15
C GLU A 98 -0.27 18.91 12.55
N ASN A 99 -1.24 19.34 13.35
CA ASN A 99 -1.31 20.69 13.90
C ASN A 99 -0.42 20.90 15.15
N GLY A 100 0.36 19.89 15.57
CA GLY A 100 1.24 19.96 16.74
C GLY A 100 0.51 19.90 18.09
N LYS A 101 -0.79 19.55 18.11
CA LYS A 101 -1.63 19.44 19.31
C LYS A 101 -1.53 18.04 19.92
N TRP A 102 -0.36 17.71 20.47
CA TRP A 102 0.00 16.35 20.89
C TRP A 102 -0.92 15.75 21.97
N ASP A 103 -1.27 16.52 23.00
CA ASP A 103 -2.11 16.01 24.09
C ASP A 103 -3.53 15.72 23.61
N GLU A 104 -4.13 16.64 22.84
CA GLU A 104 -5.45 16.46 22.22
C GLU A 104 -5.44 15.24 21.27
N ALA A 105 -4.39 15.09 20.46
CA ALA A 105 -4.23 13.96 19.54
C ALA A 105 -4.20 12.62 20.28
N ASN A 106 -3.47 12.54 21.39
CA ASN A 106 -3.38 11.32 22.20
C ASN A 106 -4.71 10.95 22.86
N MET A 107 -5.45 11.94 23.38
CA MET A 107 -6.79 11.71 23.93
C MET A 107 -7.75 11.18 22.87
N GLU A 108 -7.72 11.79 21.68
CA GLU A 108 -8.59 11.40 20.58
C GLU A 108 -8.24 10.02 20.04
N LYS A 109 -6.94 9.69 19.94
CA LYS A 109 -6.47 8.36 19.57
C LYS A 109 -7.03 7.28 20.49
N GLN A 110 -6.99 7.51 21.81
CA GLN A 110 -7.55 6.57 22.79
C GLN A 110 -9.05 6.38 22.58
N ARG A 111 -9.80 7.47 22.40
CA ARG A 111 -11.24 7.43 22.15
C ARG A 111 -11.59 6.60 20.90
N LEU A 112 -10.84 6.80 19.80
CA LEU A 112 -11.04 6.06 18.55
C LEU A 112 -10.74 4.57 18.69
N GLU A 113 -9.60 4.22 19.31
CA GLU A 113 -9.21 2.83 19.52
C GLU A 113 -10.16 2.10 20.46
N GLU A 114 -10.69 2.77 21.49
CA GLU A 114 -11.69 2.21 22.40
C GLU A 114 -13.03 1.98 21.70
N LYS A 115 -13.49 2.94 20.89
CA LYS A 115 -14.69 2.79 20.04
C LYS A 115 -14.55 1.58 19.11
N GLN A 116 -13.40 1.44 18.44
CA GLN A 116 -13.14 0.30 17.56
C GLN A 116 -13.10 -1.03 18.33
N ARG A 117 -12.44 -1.07 19.50
CA ARG A 117 -12.39 -2.25 20.38
C ARG A 117 -13.78 -2.66 20.88
N ALA A 118 -14.64 -1.71 21.22
CA ALA A 118 -16.01 -1.98 21.66
C ALA A 118 -16.84 -2.62 20.53
N VAL A 119 -16.79 -2.05 19.33
CA VAL A 119 -17.48 -2.62 18.14
C VAL A 119 -16.99 -4.02 17.82
N ARG A 120 -15.68 -4.28 17.93
CA ARG A 120 -15.12 -5.60 17.72
C ARG A 120 -15.65 -6.62 18.74
N ARG A 121 -15.65 -6.27 20.04
CA ARG A 121 -16.17 -7.16 21.09
C ARG A 121 -17.65 -7.49 20.87
N HIS A 122 -18.46 -6.53 20.46
CA HIS A 122 -19.87 -6.77 20.14
C HIS A 122 -20.02 -7.81 19.01
N ARG A 123 -19.25 -7.68 17.93
CA ARG A 123 -19.26 -8.64 16.82
C ARG A 123 -18.78 -10.03 17.22
N GLU A 124 -17.79 -10.12 18.11
CA GLU A 124 -17.31 -11.40 18.64
C GLU A 124 -18.39 -12.11 19.48
N VAL A 125 -19.17 -11.36 20.27
CA VAL A 125 -20.33 -11.89 21.00
C VAL A 125 -21.42 -12.36 20.03
N GLU A 126 -21.82 -11.54 19.05
CA GLU A 126 -22.80 -11.93 18.04
C GLU A 126 -22.39 -13.20 17.27
N ALA A 127 -21.10 -13.33 16.96
CA ALA A 127 -20.56 -14.52 16.29
C ALA A 127 -20.66 -15.77 17.18
N ALA A 128 -20.37 -15.63 18.48
CA ALA A 128 -20.47 -16.72 19.45
C ALA A 128 -21.94 -17.15 19.65
N ASP A 129 -22.86 -16.20 19.77
CA ASP A 129 -24.29 -16.46 19.92
C ASP A 129 -24.86 -17.14 18.66
N ALA A 130 -24.50 -16.66 17.46
CA ALA A 130 -24.90 -17.29 16.21
C ALA A 130 -24.38 -18.74 16.11
N LEU A 131 -23.13 -18.99 16.52
CA LEU A 131 -22.56 -20.34 16.57
C LEU A 131 -23.32 -21.25 17.54
N ALA A 132 -23.67 -20.76 18.73
CA ALA A 132 -24.43 -21.51 19.72
C ALA A 132 -25.84 -21.86 19.24
N GLU A 133 -26.46 -20.98 18.45
CA GLU A 133 -27.78 -21.18 17.85
C GLU A 133 -27.75 -21.94 16.51
N GLY A 134 -26.57 -22.31 16.01
CA GLY A 134 -26.41 -22.97 14.71
C GLY A 134 -26.77 -22.08 13.51
N LYS A 135 -26.72 -20.76 13.67
CA LYS A 135 -26.99 -19.76 12.62
C LYS A 135 -25.70 -19.40 11.87
N ASP A 136 -25.85 -19.08 10.58
CA ASP A 136 -24.76 -18.56 9.76
C ASP A 136 -24.42 -17.11 10.16
N TYR A 137 -23.13 -16.80 10.34
CA TYR A 137 -22.64 -15.48 10.71
C TYR A 137 -21.63 -14.97 9.67
N LYS A 138 -22.02 -13.94 8.93
CA LYS A 138 -21.22 -13.42 7.81
C LYS A 138 -20.07 -12.48 8.22
N GLY A 139 -19.98 -12.10 9.50
CA GLY A 139 -18.92 -11.20 9.98
C GLY A 139 -18.95 -9.80 9.38
N TYR A 140 -17.87 -9.06 9.61
CA TYR A 140 -17.70 -7.72 9.03
C TYR A 140 -17.39 -7.80 7.53
N ILE A 141 -18.19 -7.11 6.72
CA ILE A 141 -18.03 -7.03 5.27
C ILE A 141 -17.58 -5.60 4.91
N PRO A 142 -16.43 -5.42 4.25
CA PRO A 142 -15.99 -4.11 3.75
C PRO A 142 -17.01 -3.47 2.80
N LEU A 143 -17.21 -2.16 2.92
CA LEU A 143 -18.26 -1.46 2.18
C LEU A 143 -17.96 -1.34 0.68
N TRP A 144 -16.71 -1.06 0.30
CA TRP A 144 -16.33 -0.76 -1.10
C TRP A 144 -15.59 -1.89 -1.82
N PHE A 145 -15.29 -2.97 -1.10
CA PHE A 145 -14.48 -4.09 -1.61
C PHE A 145 -15.12 -5.42 -1.25
N GLU A 146 -14.83 -6.44 -2.04
CA GLU A 146 -15.18 -7.83 -1.79
C GLU A 146 -13.95 -8.73 -1.88
N ARG A 147 -13.99 -9.87 -1.19
CA ARG A 147 -12.90 -10.86 -1.24
C ARG A 147 -13.18 -11.85 -2.36
N LYS A 148 -12.22 -12.04 -3.26
CA LYS A 148 -12.27 -12.99 -4.39
C LYS A 148 -10.96 -13.76 -4.50
N VAL A 149 -11.00 -14.98 -5.03
CA VAL A 149 -9.80 -15.76 -5.32
C VAL A 149 -9.35 -15.43 -6.75
N ASP A 150 -8.08 -15.08 -6.91
CA ASP A 150 -7.47 -14.88 -8.22
C ASP A 150 -7.44 -16.21 -8.99
N PRO A 151 -8.00 -16.28 -10.21
CA PRO A 151 -8.03 -17.53 -10.97
C PRO A 151 -6.67 -17.97 -11.52
N LEU A 152 -5.70 -17.05 -11.65
CA LEU A 152 -4.36 -17.30 -12.15
C LEU A 152 -3.39 -17.70 -11.02
N THR A 153 -3.44 -17.00 -9.88
CA THR A 153 -2.51 -17.21 -8.77
C THR A 153 -3.08 -18.06 -7.64
N GLY A 154 -4.42 -18.17 -7.54
CA GLY A 154 -5.10 -18.83 -6.42
C GLY A 154 -5.10 -18.03 -5.12
N GLU A 155 -4.60 -16.79 -5.13
CA GLU A 155 -4.50 -15.94 -3.95
C GLU A 155 -5.81 -15.20 -3.63
N LEU A 156 -6.02 -14.89 -2.35
CA LEU A 156 -7.16 -14.11 -1.92
C LEU A 156 -6.91 -12.62 -2.18
N MET A 157 -7.73 -12.00 -3.02
CA MET A 157 -7.67 -10.59 -3.38
C MET A 157 -8.87 -9.80 -2.85
N CYS A 158 -8.63 -8.53 -2.51
CA CYS A 158 -9.68 -7.55 -2.22
C CYS A 158 -10.00 -6.77 -3.50
N MET A 159 -11.10 -7.10 -4.15
CA MET A 159 -11.54 -6.49 -5.40
C MET A 159 -12.48 -5.32 -5.14
N TYR A 160 -12.25 -4.18 -5.79
CA TYR A 160 -13.18 -3.06 -5.77
C TYR A 160 -14.49 -3.50 -6.41
N LYS A 161 -15.62 -3.36 -5.69
CA LYS A 161 -16.94 -3.82 -6.17
C LYS A 161 -17.82 -2.71 -6.73
N GLY A 162 -17.31 -1.48 -6.79
CA GLY A 162 -18.10 -0.29 -7.13
C GLY A 162 -18.74 0.39 -5.91
N GLY A 163 -19.44 1.49 -6.15
CA GLY A 163 -20.26 2.20 -5.17
C GLY A 163 -19.58 3.43 -4.56
N TYR A 164 -18.25 3.41 -4.35
CA TYR A 164 -17.56 4.54 -3.73
C TYR A 164 -17.65 5.81 -4.58
N TRP A 165 -17.30 5.73 -5.86
CA TRP A 165 -17.26 6.91 -6.74
C TRP A 165 -18.65 7.42 -7.06
N GLU A 166 -19.62 6.53 -7.20
CA GLU A 166 -21.04 6.87 -7.40
C GLU A 166 -21.64 7.54 -6.16
N SER A 167 -21.26 7.08 -4.97
CA SER A 167 -21.63 7.71 -3.69
C SER A 167 -20.99 9.09 -3.56
N LYS A 168 -19.72 9.22 -3.96
CA LYS A 168 -19.01 10.50 -4.02
C LYS A 168 -19.66 11.48 -4.97
N GLU A 169 -20.00 11.05 -6.19
CA GLU A 169 -20.64 11.91 -7.18
C GLU A 169 -22.01 12.42 -6.69
N LYS A 170 -22.76 11.58 -5.98
CA LYS A 170 -24.08 11.92 -5.42
C LYS A 170 -24.03 12.58 -4.04
N GLN A 171 -22.85 12.66 -3.42
CA GLN A 171 -22.68 13.03 -2.01
C GLN A 171 -23.59 12.23 -1.06
N ASP A 172 -23.80 10.95 -1.36
CA ASP A 172 -24.60 10.03 -0.53
C ASP A 172 -23.71 9.08 0.26
N TRP A 173 -23.46 9.44 1.52
CA TRP A 173 -22.66 8.65 2.45
C TRP A 173 -23.49 7.83 3.43
N SER A 174 -24.78 7.62 3.15
CA SER A 174 -25.71 6.92 4.07
C SER A 174 -25.27 5.50 4.43
N GLN A 175 -24.50 4.85 3.55
CA GLN A 175 -23.95 3.51 3.80
C GLN A 175 -22.68 3.51 4.67
N CYS A 176 -22.03 4.66 4.85
CA CYS A 176 -20.78 4.76 5.59
C CYS A 176 -21.02 4.67 7.11
N PRO A 177 -20.26 3.83 7.83
CA PRO A 177 -20.33 3.79 9.29
C PRO A 177 -19.68 5.04 9.92
N SER A 178 -20.15 5.41 11.11
CA SER A 178 -19.46 6.39 11.97
C SER A 178 -18.29 5.72 12.69
N ILE A 179 -17.06 5.98 12.23
CA ILE A 179 -15.84 5.36 12.77
C ILE A 179 -14.93 6.32 13.53
N PHE A 180 -15.08 7.62 13.31
CA PHE A 180 -14.50 8.65 14.16
C PHE A 180 -15.45 8.92 15.33
#